data_AF-A0A8H8JP26-F1
#
_entry.id   AF-A0A8H8JP26-F1
#
_cell.length_a   1.000
_cell.length_b   1.000
_cell.length_c   1.000
_cell.angle_alpha   90.00
_cell.angle_beta   90.00
_cell.angle_gamma   90.00
#
_symmetry.space_group_name_H-M   'P 1'
#
loop_
_entity.id
_entity.type
_entity.pdbx_description
1 polymer ?
#
loop_
_entity_poly.entity_id
_entity_poly.type
_entity_poly.pdbx_seq_one_letter_code
_entity_poly.pdbx_strand_id
1 'polypeptide(L)'
;MSDVPIEMIKNCLAGLAPAMEAHMLLEGVVPCGDPVLLTLGACAATFDNGDERSPDHSFTVMTQQGAKLVGDDTPSVVLEISFSQSESDAIQKACKWLYHTNHSVRAVITCRLTYPIPWTPTFRVVFDVWVREPLDDIGTVPCQFVTDEEARSHNPPATVAEEWDDGRLGSVGPTFIHDGMIIRRRNVEPVVAFDEALGNDQPVNPVLKVHVYDLLHTCDRFPDGRTPVELQYDWEAAAHKLTLRENCDVQEFIVSCIAEWRPTLQAHMSEAGVAPCGNPVLVFAGASKVSFDNGDERAPDQSLKIFTLQGGHYVRPSAPSVVLETAFSQKESDMMAKTCRWLHHTNGSTRAVITCKLTYPVPQTHTFQAAFDVWVREPLDVIRTVTCQFASDEEAQCHDPPAKMAAEWDDGRLGAVGPTFMHDGMVIRRRNIESIVAFDEALGNAQPLNPVLLLHIYDFLCPCDRFPHGRVPVELQWIDLPLASIQPSLLVWILSYRAERY
;
A
#
# COMPACT_ATOMS: atom_id res chain seq x y z
N MET A 1 -0.53 32.20 -13.44
CA MET A 1 -0.11 30.84 -13.02
C MET A 1 -1.37 30.16 -12.53
N SER A 2 -1.69 28.99 -13.05
CA SER A 2 -2.98 28.33 -12.80
C SER A 2 -3.03 27.72 -11.39
N ASP A 3 -4.19 27.80 -10.72
CA ASP A 3 -4.46 27.22 -9.38
C ASP A 3 -4.39 25.68 -9.31
N VAL A 4 -4.00 25.04 -10.41
CA VAL A 4 -3.99 23.58 -10.63
C VAL A 4 -3.17 22.81 -9.58
N PRO A 5 -1.98 23.27 -9.14
CA PRO A 5 -1.21 22.53 -8.12
C PRO A 5 -1.90 22.49 -6.75
N ILE A 6 -2.63 23.55 -6.39
CA ILE A 6 -3.25 23.67 -5.06
C ILE A 6 -4.47 22.75 -4.96
N GLU A 7 -5.34 22.76 -5.97
CA GLU A 7 -6.52 21.88 -5.98
C GLU A 7 -6.12 20.40 -6.14
N MET A 8 -5.04 20.10 -6.87
CA MET A 8 -4.50 18.74 -6.95
C MET A 8 -4.03 18.24 -5.57
N ILE A 9 -3.31 19.07 -4.83
CA ILE A 9 -2.82 18.74 -3.49
C ILE A 9 -3.98 18.59 -2.51
N LYS A 10 -4.97 19.48 -2.54
CA LYS A 10 -6.19 19.35 -1.73
C LYS A 10 -6.93 18.04 -2.02
N ASN A 11 -7.02 17.63 -3.29
CA ASN A 11 -7.66 16.37 -3.68
C ASN A 11 -6.86 15.14 -3.25
N CYS A 12 -5.53 15.16 -3.34
CA CYS A 12 -4.68 14.10 -2.79
C CYS A 12 -4.83 13.98 -1.27
N LEU A 13 -4.94 15.11 -0.57
CA LEU A 13 -5.04 15.16 0.88
C LEU A 13 -6.45 14.86 1.41
N ALA A 14 -7.51 15.10 0.62
CA ALA A 14 -8.86 14.61 0.92
C ALA A 14 -8.91 13.07 0.97
N GLY A 15 -8.02 12.40 0.25
CA GLY A 15 -7.82 10.94 0.33
C GLY A 15 -7.15 10.44 1.61
N LEU A 16 -6.59 11.33 2.45
CA LEU A 16 -6.03 10.94 3.75
C LEU A 16 -7.11 10.71 4.81
N ALA A 17 -8.27 11.37 4.70
CA ALA A 17 -9.33 11.25 5.72
C ALA A 17 -9.81 9.80 5.91
N PRO A 18 -10.16 9.05 4.84
CA PRO A 18 -10.58 7.65 4.98
C PRO A 18 -9.46 6.74 5.50
N ALA A 19 -8.19 7.02 5.14
CA ALA A 19 -7.05 6.23 5.60
C ALA A 19 -6.76 6.46 7.10
N MET A 20 -6.91 7.69 7.58
CA MET A 20 -6.77 8.02 8.99
C MET A 20 -7.99 7.54 9.81
N GLU A 21 -9.21 7.60 9.26
CA GLU A 21 -10.45 7.09 9.88
C GLU A 21 -10.40 5.57 10.10
N ALA A 22 -9.99 4.81 9.07
CA ALA A 22 -9.85 3.36 9.17
C ALA A 22 -8.81 2.94 10.23
N HIS A 23 -7.71 3.70 10.31
CA HIS A 23 -6.66 3.47 11.30
C HIS A 23 -7.14 3.69 12.74
N MET A 24 -7.98 4.70 12.98
CA MET A 24 -8.56 4.97 14.29
C MET A 24 -9.56 3.90 14.74
N LEU A 25 -10.35 3.34 13.81
CA LEU A 25 -11.35 2.31 14.09
C LEU A 25 -10.74 0.94 14.43
N LEU A 26 -9.60 0.58 13.83
CA LEU A 26 -8.95 -0.71 14.02
C LEU A 26 -8.11 -0.80 15.30
N GLU A 27 -7.63 0.33 15.82
CA GLU A 27 -6.69 0.34 16.95
C GLU A 27 -7.38 0.35 18.34
N GLY A 28 -8.72 0.36 18.41
CA GLY A 28 -9.47 0.25 19.68
C GLY A 28 -9.18 1.38 20.67
N VAL A 29 -8.69 2.52 20.17
CA VAL A 29 -8.23 3.64 20.96
C VAL A 29 -9.42 4.56 21.25
N VAL A 30 -10.09 4.34 22.39
CA VAL A 30 -10.74 5.32 23.29
C VAL A 30 -11.76 4.61 24.21
N PRO A 31 -11.83 4.96 25.51
CA PRO A 31 -12.92 4.50 26.38
C PRO A 31 -14.22 5.22 25.96
N CYS A 32 -15.16 4.47 25.35
CA CYS A 32 -16.56 4.85 25.04
C CYS A 32 -16.89 5.27 23.59
N GLY A 33 -16.56 4.43 22.60
CA GLY A 33 -17.20 4.39 21.26
C GLY A 33 -16.20 4.33 20.10
N ASP A 34 -16.70 4.09 18.88
CA ASP A 34 -15.87 3.94 17.68
C ASP A 34 -15.42 5.33 17.18
N PRO A 35 -14.12 5.63 17.11
CA PRO A 35 -13.66 6.93 16.63
C PRO A 35 -13.89 7.07 15.11
N VAL A 36 -14.44 8.20 14.71
CA VAL A 36 -14.76 8.56 13.32
C VAL A 36 -14.01 9.85 13.00
N LEU A 37 -13.10 9.83 12.03
CA LEU A 37 -12.43 11.02 11.57
C LEU A 37 -13.26 11.69 10.48
N LEU A 38 -13.76 12.90 10.75
CA LEU A 38 -14.52 13.66 9.77
C LEU A 38 -13.64 14.74 9.15
N THR A 39 -13.65 14.83 7.81
CA THR A 39 -13.15 16.02 7.12
C THR A 39 -14.09 17.20 7.38
N LEU A 40 -13.54 18.28 7.91
CA LEU A 40 -14.26 19.53 8.13
C LEU A 40 -13.99 20.56 7.02
N GLY A 41 -13.12 20.23 6.05
CA GLY A 41 -12.63 21.20 5.06
C GLY A 41 -11.90 22.37 5.75
N ALA A 42 -12.14 23.60 5.29
CA ALA A 42 -11.55 24.82 5.85
C ALA A 42 -12.34 25.36 7.07
N CYS A 43 -12.78 24.47 7.97
CA CYS A 43 -13.53 24.86 9.16
C CYS A 43 -12.66 25.70 10.10
N ALA A 44 -13.17 26.89 10.46
CA ALA A 44 -12.44 27.80 11.32
C ALA A 44 -12.31 27.23 12.74
N ALA A 45 -11.16 27.47 13.38
CA ALA A 45 -11.04 27.36 14.82
C ALA A 45 -10.89 28.74 15.44
N THR A 46 -11.44 28.89 16.64
CA THR A 46 -11.29 30.09 17.45
C THR A 46 -10.03 29.96 18.29
N PHE A 47 -9.18 30.97 18.20
CA PHE A 47 -7.96 31.09 18.97
C PHE A 47 -8.28 31.70 20.35
N ASP A 48 -7.41 31.51 21.34
CA ASP A 48 -7.60 31.98 22.73
C ASP A 48 -7.81 33.50 22.84
N ASN A 49 -7.28 34.25 21.88
CA ASN A 49 -7.44 35.71 21.79
C ASN A 49 -8.77 36.14 21.13
N GLY A 50 -9.62 35.18 20.73
CA GLY A 50 -10.87 35.40 20.02
C GLY A 50 -10.74 35.49 18.49
N ASP A 51 -9.53 35.36 17.93
CA ASP A 51 -9.35 35.37 16.47
C ASP A 51 -9.88 34.05 15.86
N GLU A 52 -10.64 34.14 14.78
CA GLU A 52 -11.01 32.96 13.99
C GLU A 52 -10.00 32.78 12.85
N ARG A 53 -9.50 31.56 12.69
CA ARG A 53 -8.67 31.18 11.54
C ARG A 53 -9.19 29.92 10.91
N SER A 54 -9.25 29.91 9.57
CA SER A 54 -9.53 28.73 8.79
C SER A 54 -8.23 28.10 8.30
N PRO A 55 -8.01 26.80 8.52
CA PRO A 55 -6.92 26.08 7.90
C PRO A 55 -7.24 25.80 6.42
N ASP A 56 -6.24 25.40 5.65
CA ASP A 56 -6.47 24.93 4.27
C ASP A 56 -7.31 23.64 4.26
N HIS A 57 -7.10 22.78 5.25
CA HIS A 57 -7.94 21.64 5.52
C HIS A 57 -7.86 21.25 7.00
N SER A 58 -8.90 20.58 7.49
CA SER A 58 -8.93 20.11 8.87
C SER A 58 -9.77 18.86 9.02
N PHE A 59 -9.46 18.14 10.09
CA PHE A 59 -10.12 16.91 10.47
C PHE A 59 -10.50 17.02 11.95
N THR A 60 -11.68 16.53 12.31
CA THR A 60 -12.06 16.34 13.71
C THR A 60 -12.24 14.86 13.99
N VAL A 61 -11.86 14.48 15.20
CA VAL A 61 -12.10 13.15 15.73
C VAL A 61 -13.42 13.19 16.49
N MET A 62 -14.43 12.50 15.97
CA MET A 62 -15.68 12.27 16.69
C MET A 62 -15.72 10.83 17.22
N THR A 63 -16.60 10.58 18.17
CA THR A 63 -16.86 9.24 18.70
C THR A 63 -18.28 8.82 18.37
N GLN A 64 -18.45 7.67 17.73
CA GLN A 64 -19.75 7.11 17.43
C GLN A 64 -20.32 6.40 18.67
N GLN A 65 -21.45 6.91 19.17
CA GLN A 65 -22.22 6.32 20.27
C GLN A 65 -23.59 5.88 19.74
N GLY A 66 -23.66 4.64 19.26
CA GLY A 66 -24.83 4.11 18.57
C GLY A 66 -25.01 4.77 17.20
N ALA A 67 -26.15 5.44 17.00
CA ALA A 67 -26.46 6.16 15.75
C ALA A 67 -26.07 7.66 15.78
N LYS A 68 -25.44 8.14 16.86
CA LYS A 68 -25.04 9.54 17.01
C LYS A 68 -23.52 9.64 17.01
N LEU A 69 -23.00 10.63 16.29
CA LEU A 69 -21.63 11.09 16.43
C LEU A 69 -21.58 12.13 17.54
N VAL A 70 -20.70 11.93 18.50
CA VAL A 70 -20.48 12.80 19.66
C VAL A 70 -19.01 13.22 19.62
N GLY A 71 -18.77 14.52 19.46
CA GLY A 71 -17.44 15.10 19.40
C GLY A 71 -17.54 16.62 19.41
N ASP A 72 -16.42 17.30 19.58
CA ASP A 72 -16.35 18.75 19.41
C ASP A 72 -16.27 19.09 17.93
N ASP A 73 -17.01 20.12 17.53
CA ASP A 73 -16.98 20.67 16.16
C ASP A 73 -15.65 21.39 15.84
N THR A 74 -14.72 21.42 16.80
CA THR A 74 -13.39 21.99 16.65
C THR A 74 -12.43 20.99 15.99
N PRO A 75 -11.57 21.44 15.05
CA PRO A 75 -10.62 20.56 14.39
C PRO A 75 -9.60 19.99 15.38
N SER A 76 -9.34 18.68 15.28
CA SER A 76 -8.31 17.96 16.05
C SER A 76 -6.99 17.87 15.30
N VAL A 77 -7.05 17.86 13.97
CA VAL A 77 -5.90 17.85 13.06
C VAL A 77 -6.07 18.95 12.05
N VAL A 78 -5.02 19.73 11.87
CA VAL A 78 -4.99 20.81 10.89
C VAL A 78 -3.94 20.52 9.84
N LEU A 79 -4.29 20.81 8.59
CA LEU A 79 -3.38 20.78 7.46
C LEU A 79 -3.22 22.20 6.91
N GLU A 80 -1.97 22.66 6.88
CA GLU A 80 -1.58 23.99 6.38
C GLU A 80 -0.70 23.85 5.16
N ILE A 81 -1.17 24.39 4.03
CA ILE A 81 -0.47 24.40 2.76
C ILE A 81 0.20 25.77 2.61
N SER A 82 1.53 25.77 2.59
CA SER A 82 2.33 26.98 2.51
C SER A 82 3.01 27.06 1.15
N PHE A 83 2.55 27.98 0.31
CA PHE A 83 3.11 28.21 -1.02
C PHE A 83 4.16 29.32 -0.99
N SER A 84 5.40 29.00 -1.36
CA SER A 84 6.52 29.97 -1.39
C SER A 84 6.76 30.71 -0.06
N GLN A 85 6.28 30.16 1.06
CA GLN A 85 6.56 30.68 2.39
C GLN A 85 7.84 30.06 2.94
N SER A 86 8.50 30.77 3.85
CA SER A 86 9.70 30.25 4.49
C SER A 86 9.36 29.05 5.40
N GLU A 87 10.37 28.24 5.73
CA GLU A 87 10.21 27.22 6.78
C GLU A 87 9.73 27.82 8.10
N SER A 88 10.27 29.00 8.45
CA SER A 88 9.89 29.71 9.67
C SER A 88 8.40 30.07 9.69
N ASP A 89 7.83 30.49 8.55
CA ASP A 89 6.41 30.82 8.46
C ASP A 89 5.51 29.58 8.66
N ALA A 90 5.87 28.46 8.04
CA ALA A 90 5.14 27.20 8.20
C ALA A 90 5.23 26.69 9.66
N ILE A 91 6.40 26.77 10.28
CA ILE A 91 6.59 26.44 11.70
C ILE A 91 5.75 27.37 12.57
N GLN A 92 5.79 28.68 12.32
CA GLN A 92 5.00 29.64 13.09
C GLN A 92 3.49 29.38 12.96
N LYS A 93 3.01 29.00 11.78
CA LYS A 93 1.61 28.58 11.59
C LYS A 93 1.30 27.32 12.40
N ALA A 94 2.15 26.30 12.35
CA ALA A 94 1.95 25.08 13.14
C ALA A 94 1.94 25.36 14.65
N CYS A 95 2.90 26.14 15.14
CA CYS A 95 2.94 26.54 16.55
C CYS A 95 1.72 27.35 16.94
N LYS A 96 1.25 28.27 16.09
CA LYS A 96 0.04 29.05 16.33
C LYS A 96 -1.19 28.16 16.48
N TRP A 97 -1.36 27.17 15.60
CA TRP A 97 -2.43 26.19 15.69
C TRP A 97 -2.33 25.36 16.98
N LEU A 98 -1.17 24.78 17.28
CA LEU A 98 -1.03 23.93 18.46
C LEU A 98 -1.16 24.68 19.79
N TYR A 99 -0.77 25.96 19.81
CA TYR A 99 -0.71 26.77 21.02
C TYR A 99 -2.02 27.52 21.28
N HIS A 100 -2.57 28.20 20.29
CA HIS A 100 -3.67 29.13 20.52
C HIS A 100 -5.07 28.52 20.38
N THR A 101 -5.26 27.27 19.97
CA THR A 101 -6.61 26.71 19.82
C THR A 101 -7.14 26.05 21.08
N ASN A 102 -6.79 26.53 22.27
CA ASN A 102 -7.16 25.95 23.56
C ASN A 102 -7.11 24.41 23.60
N HIS A 103 -6.03 23.81 23.09
CA HIS A 103 -5.83 22.36 23.05
C HIS A 103 -6.75 21.56 22.10
N SER A 104 -7.64 22.20 21.33
CA SER A 104 -8.49 21.49 20.37
C SER A 104 -7.69 20.85 19.24
N VAL A 105 -6.72 21.55 18.66
CA VAL A 105 -5.79 21.01 17.66
C VAL A 105 -4.61 20.30 18.35
N ARG A 106 -4.41 19.03 18.00
CA ARG A 106 -3.38 18.15 18.58
C ARG A 106 -2.21 17.89 17.64
N ALA A 107 -2.50 17.85 16.35
CA ALA A 107 -1.51 17.68 15.31
C ALA A 107 -1.70 18.70 14.19
N VAL A 108 -0.58 19.22 13.69
CA VAL A 108 -0.55 20.07 12.50
C VAL A 108 0.37 19.45 11.48
N ILE A 109 -0.20 19.16 10.30
CA ILE A 109 0.55 18.73 9.13
C ILE A 109 0.81 19.99 8.31
N THR A 110 2.07 20.35 8.09
CA THR A 110 2.42 21.43 7.18
C THR A 110 2.92 20.85 5.86
N CYS A 111 2.32 21.29 4.76
CA CYS A 111 2.74 20.98 3.40
C CYS A 111 3.37 22.23 2.79
N ARG A 112 4.68 22.23 2.58
CA ARG A 112 5.41 23.33 1.96
C ARG A 112 5.64 23.05 0.49
N LEU A 113 5.20 23.99 -0.34
CA LEU A 113 5.43 24.04 -1.77
C LEU A 113 6.49 25.09 -2.06
N THR A 114 7.69 24.63 -2.40
CA THR A 114 8.79 25.52 -2.76
C THR A 114 9.02 25.47 -4.27
N TYR A 115 8.93 26.64 -4.90
CA TYR A 115 9.42 26.85 -6.26
C TYR A 115 10.89 27.28 -6.14
N PRO A 116 11.83 26.59 -6.79
CA PRO A 116 13.10 27.21 -7.08
C PRO A 116 12.85 28.39 -8.02
N ILE A 117 13.50 29.51 -7.69
CA ILE A 117 13.93 30.66 -8.52
C ILE A 117 13.28 30.77 -9.93
N PRO A 118 12.82 31.96 -10.38
CA PRO A 118 11.90 32.20 -11.52
C PRO A 118 12.15 31.57 -12.92
N TRP A 119 13.15 30.73 -13.12
CA TRP A 119 13.57 30.20 -14.42
C TRP A 119 13.51 28.68 -14.54
N THR A 120 13.11 27.94 -13.49
CA THR A 120 12.94 26.48 -13.54
C THR A 120 11.51 26.10 -13.18
N PRO A 121 10.84 25.22 -13.96
CA PRO A 121 9.46 24.78 -13.70
C PRO A 121 9.34 23.76 -12.57
N THR A 122 10.44 23.45 -11.88
CA THR A 122 10.46 22.42 -10.86
C THR A 122 9.74 22.89 -9.59
N PHE A 123 9.07 21.99 -8.86
CA PHE A 123 8.53 22.29 -7.54
C PHE A 123 8.93 21.19 -6.56
N ARG A 124 9.08 21.55 -5.29
CA ARG A 124 9.39 20.63 -4.20
C ARG A 124 8.27 20.66 -3.17
N VAL A 125 7.74 19.48 -2.84
CA VAL A 125 6.69 19.28 -1.84
C VAL A 125 7.29 18.64 -0.61
N VAL A 126 7.17 19.34 0.52
CA VAL A 126 7.73 18.92 1.80
C VAL A 126 6.64 18.82 2.84
N PHE A 127 6.52 17.66 3.48
CA PHE A 127 5.60 17.44 4.60
C PHE A 127 6.34 17.42 5.93
N ASP A 128 5.78 18.11 6.90
CA ASP A 128 6.21 18.11 8.29
C ASP A 128 5.02 17.88 9.21
N VAL A 129 5.22 17.10 10.26
CA VAL A 129 4.18 16.78 11.25
C VAL A 129 4.62 17.35 12.59
N TRP A 130 3.78 18.22 13.13
CA TRP A 130 3.97 18.91 14.39
C TRP A 130 2.92 18.41 15.36
N VAL A 131 3.36 17.96 16.52
CA VAL A 131 2.46 17.38 17.51
C VAL A 131 2.67 18.08 18.83
N ARG A 132 1.58 18.21 19.58
CA ARG A 132 1.61 18.67 20.95
C ARG A 132 1.75 17.46 21.88
N GLU A 133 2.76 17.46 22.73
CA GLU A 133 2.89 16.45 23.77
C GLU A 133 2.29 16.94 25.10
N PRO A 134 1.62 16.06 25.85
CA PRO A 134 1.16 16.37 27.21
C PRO A 134 2.35 16.53 28.17
N LEU A 135 2.22 17.48 29.09
CA LEU A 135 3.21 17.80 30.12
C LEU A 135 3.46 16.66 31.13
N ASP A 136 2.46 15.80 31.33
CA ASP A 136 2.47 14.79 32.38
C ASP A 136 3.43 13.62 32.09
N ASP A 137 3.90 13.48 30.84
CA ASP A 137 4.74 12.36 30.39
C ASP A 137 6.25 12.63 30.46
N ILE A 138 6.67 13.83 30.87
CA ILE A 138 8.11 14.15 31.02
C ILE A 138 8.45 14.20 32.51
N GLY A 139 8.97 13.07 33.01
CA GLY A 139 9.49 12.96 34.38
C GLY A 139 10.37 14.17 34.72
N THR A 140 10.10 14.80 35.87
CA THR A 140 10.68 16.05 36.37
C THR A 140 12.06 16.41 35.81
N VAL A 141 12.08 17.19 34.72
CA VAL A 141 13.29 17.86 34.22
C VAL A 141 13.30 19.29 34.78
N PRO A 142 14.44 19.80 35.29
CA PRO A 142 14.55 21.18 35.73
C PRO A 142 14.54 22.11 34.51
N CYS A 143 13.40 22.74 34.22
CA CYS A 143 13.26 23.73 33.15
C CYS A 143 13.95 25.04 33.55
N GLN A 144 14.81 25.58 32.68
CA GLN A 144 15.20 27.00 32.73
C GLN A 144 14.10 27.81 32.05
N PHE A 145 13.44 28.69 32.81
CA PHE A 145 12.36 29.54 32.31
C PHE A 145 12.92 30.61 31.36
N VAL A 146 12.38 30.69 30.14
CA VAL A 146 12.40 31.92 29.33
C VAL A 146 11.28 32.80 29.87
N THR A 147 11.59 34.03 30.26
CA THR A 147 10.61 34.93 30.90
C THR A 147 9.68 35.59 29.87
N ASP A 148 8.47 35.96 30.29
CA ASP A 148 7.43 36.66 29.48
C ASP A 148 7.92 37.90 28.72
N GLU A 149 9.04 38.48 29.15
CA GLU A 149 9.62 39.69 28.55
C GLU A 149 10.40 39.39 27.25
N GLU A 150 10.93 38.17 27.07
CA GLU A 150 11.65 37.76 25.86
C GLU A 150 10.68 37.35 24.73
N ALA A 151 9.51 36.80 25.08
CA ALA A 151 8.48 36.36 24.13
C ALA A 151 7.74 37.51 23.41
N ARG A 152 7.78 38.74 23.96
CA ARG A 152 7.16 39.93 23.31
C ARG A 152 8.07 40.63 22.30
N SER A 153 9.34 40.23 22.20
CA SER A 153 10.22 40.72 21.14
C SER A 153 9.93 39.94 19.85
N HIS A 154 9.92 40.61 18.69
CA HIS A 154 9.61 40.02 17.38
C HIS A 154 10.63 38.97 16.85
N ASN A 155 11.34 38.28 17.74
CA ASN A 155 12.24 37.20 17.39
C ASN A 155 11.64 35.85 17.81
N PRO A 156 11.76 34.80 16.98
CA PRO A 156 11.29 33.47 17.33
C PRO A 156 11.98 32.95 18.60
N PRO A 157 11.31 32.10 19.41
CA PRO A 157 11.90 31.53 20.62
C PRO A 157 13.19 30.76 20.28
N ALA A 158 14.19 30.88 21.17
CA ALA A 158 15.49 30.26 20.99
C ALA A 158 15.35 28.73 20.82
N THR A 159 15.98 28.19 19.78
CA THR A 159 16.04 26.74 19.55
C THR A 159 16.92 26.12 20.62
N VAL A 160 16.33 25.34 21.53
CA VAL A 160 17.09 24.49 22.45
C VAL A 160 17.35 23.17 21.71
N ALA A 161 18.52 23.08 21.07
CA ALA A 161 18.99 21.83 20.50
C ALA A 161 19.71 21.03 21.61
N GLU A 162 18.97 20.27 22.40
CA GLU A 162 19.55 19.16 23.15
C GLU A 162 19.28 17.86 22.38
N GLU A 163 20.36 17.15 22.04
CA GLU A 163 20.31 15.86 21.38
C GLU A 163 19.90 14.80 22.40
N TRP A 164 18.64 14.37 22.34
CA TRP A 164 18.12 13.25 23.13
C TRP A 164 18.30 11.96 22.32
N ASP A 165 19.18 11.08 22.77
CA ASP A 165 19.32 9.71 22.24
C ASP A 165 18.81 8.72 23.30
N ASP A 166 17.54 8.33 23.20
CA ASP A 166 16.96 7.28 24.04
C ASP A 166 17.11 5.87 23.43
N GLY A 167 17.79 5.77 22.28
CA GLY A 167 18.08 4.53 21.57
C GLY A 167 16.86 3.78 21.02
N ARG A 168 15.64 4.35 21.04
CA ARG A 168 14.40 3.64 20.65
C ARG A 168 13.48 4.43 19.74
N LEU A 169 13.54 5.75 19.79
CA LEU A 169 13.00 6.61 18.75
C LEU A 169 14.17 6.95 17.82
N GLY A 170 13.92 7.07 16.51
CA GLY A 170 14.91 7.74 15.65
C GLY A 170 15.24 9.12 16.23
N SER A 171 16.32 9.75 15.78
CA SER A 171 16.68 11.11 16.20
C SER A 171 15.42 11.98 16.34
N VAL A 172 15.34 12.84 17.36
CA VAL A 172 14.14 13.68 17.57
C VAL A 172 14.35 15.00 16.83
N GLY A 173 13.33 15.48 16.12
CA GLY A 173 13.37 16.78 15.46
C GLY A 173 13.40 17.96 16.46
N PRO A 174 13.51 19.21 15.96
CA PRO A 174 13.50 20.39 16.82
C PRO A 174 12.27 20.41 17.75
N THR A 175 12.54 20.67 19.04
CA THR A 175 11.55 20.76 20.11
C THR A 175 11.41 22.22 20.54
N PHE A 176 10.17 22.69 20.65
CA PHE A 176 9.85 24.03 21.14
C PHE A 176 9.12 23.90 22.47
N ILE A 177 9.61 24.62 23.49
CA ILE A 177 8.98 24.72 24.80
C ILE A 177 8.46 26.14 24.95
N HIS A 178 7.14 26.29 25.14
CA HIS A 178 6.53 27.59 25.36
C HIS A 178 5.37 27.46 26.35
N ASP A 179 5.43 28.20 27.46
CA ASP A 179 4.46 28.18 28.56
C ASP A 179 4.10 26.78 29.08
N GLY A 180 5.14 25.96 29.26
CA GLY A 180 5.01 24.56 29.68
C GLY A 180 4.56 23.63 28.56
N MET A 181 4.11 24.11 27.41
CA MET A 181 3.74 23.25 26.29
C MET A 181 4.98 22.82 25.50
N ILE A 182 5.01 21.54 25.11
CA ILE A 182 6.08 20.98 24.28
C ILE A 182 5.50 20.67 22.90
N ILE A 183 6.02 21.36 21.90
CA ILE A 183 5.74 21.10 20.49
C ILE A 183 6.95 20.38 19.91
N ARG A 184 6.73 19.20 19.33
CA ARG A 184 7.79 18.43 18.67
C ARG A 184 7.52 18.29 17.19
N ARG A 185 8.58 18.46 16.39
CA ARG A 185 8.60 17.97 15.00
C ARG A 185 8.91 16.48 15.04
N ARG A 186 7.97 15.65 14.58
CA ARG A 186 8.16 14.18 14.59
C ARG A 186 9.24 13.72 13.61
N ASN A 187 9.36 14.40 12.48
CA ASN A 187 10.37 14.07 11.47
C ASN A 187 11.63 14.91 11.70
N VAL A 188 12.79 14.26 11.80
CA VAL A 188 14.12 14.95 11.91
C VAL A 188 14.43 15.71 10.65
N GLU A 189 14.19 15.03 9.53
CA GLU A 189 14.30 15.60 8.22
C GLU A 189 12.89 15.71 7.61
N PRO A 190 12.56 16.85 7.02
CA PRO A 190 11.31 17.01 6.30
C PRO A 190 11.08 15.90 5.27
N VAL A 191 9.86 15.37 5.21
CA VAL A 191 9.51 14.31 4.27
C VAL A 191 9.32 14.94 2.89
N VAL A 192 10.30 14.77 2.02
CA VAL A 192 10.27 15.29 0.65
C VAL A 192 9.45 14.35 -0.22
N ALA A 193 8.18 14.69 -0.46
CA ALA A 193 7.29 13.88 -1.27
C ALA A 193 7.58 13.95 -2.76
N PHE A 194 8.12 15.07 -3.21
CA PHE A 194 8.45 15.31 -4.60
C PHE A 194 9.58 16.34 -4.68
N ASP A 195 10.60 16.07 -5.48
CA ASP A 195 11.67 17.01 -5.81
C ASP A 195 12.16 16.76 -7.24
N GLU A 196 11.62 17.54 -8.19
CA GLU A 196 11.96 17.41 -9.61
C GLU A 196 13.43 17.78 -9.91
N ALA A 197 14.11 18.49 -9.01
CA ALA A 197 15.53 18.82 -9.16
C ALA A 197 16.46 17.62 -8.94
N LEU A 198 15.99 16.55 -8.29
CA LEU A 198 16.76 15.32 -8.09
C LEU A 198 16.81 14.42 -9.34
N GLY A 199 16.07 14.77 -10.41
CA GLY A 199 15.97 13.98 -11.63
C GLY A 199 15.16 12.69 -11.44
N ASN A 200 14.60 12.16 -12.53
CA ASN A 200 13.75 10.96 -12.52
C ASN A 200 14.49 9.67 -12.07
N ASP A 201 15.79 9.72 -11.79
CA ASP A 201 16.63 8.54 -11.60
C ASP A 201 16.71 8.04 -10.14
N GLN A 202 16.16 8.77 -9.16
CA GLN A 202 15.96 8.26 -7.79
C GLN A 202 14.67 8.80 -7.16
N PRO A 203 13.54 8.07 -7.22
CA PRO A 203 12.40 8.38 -6.37
C PRO A 203 12.80 8.17 -4.90
N VAL A 204 12.92 9.27 -4.16
CA VAL A 204 12.96 9.23 -2.70
C VAL A 204 11.59 8.73 -2.27
N ASN A 205 11.53 7.55 -1.66
CA ASN A 205 10.31 6.85 -1.27
C ASN A 205 9.88 7.33 0.13
N PRO A 206 9.13 8.43 0.23
CA PRO A 206 9.02 9.18 1.46
C PRO A 206 7.79 8.66 2.22
N VAL A 207 8.02 7.81 3.21
CA VAL A 207 6.95 7.34 4.10
C VAL A 207 6.67 8.44 5.13
N LEU A 208 5.54 9.13 5.01
CA LEU A 208 5.05 10.00 6.07
C LEU A 208 4.49 9.12 7.20
N LYS A 209 5.26 8.95 8.27
CA LYS A 209 4.80 8.25 9.47
C LYS A 209 4.06 9.25 10.36
N VAL A 210 2.74 9.10 10.47
CA VAL A 210 1.94 9.77 11.49
C VAL A 210 1.54 8.71 12.50
N HIS A 211 1.95 8.85 13.76
CA HIS A 211 1.54 7.92 14.81
C HIS A 211 0.11 8.28 15.26
N VAL A 212 -0.81 7.32 15.32
CA VAL A 212 -2.20 7.53 15.80
C VAL A 212 -2.23 8.05 17.24
N TYR A 213 -1.24 7.69 18.05
CA TYR A 213 -1.04 8.24 19.40
C TYR A 213 -0.90 9.77 19.43
N ASP A 214 -0.40 10.37 18.35
CA ASP A 214 -0.30 11.84 18.25
C ASP A 214 -1.67 12.49 17.99
N LEU A 215 -2.66 11.70 17.56
CA LEU A 215 -4.03 12.12 17.26
C LEU A 215 -4.98 11.82 18.44
N LEU A 216 -4.69 10.77 19.20
CA LEU A 216 -5.53 10.23 20.28
C LEU A 216 -4.75 10.15 21.59
N HIS A 217 -5.24 10.83 22.63
CA HIS A 217 -4.58 11.05 23.93
C HIS A 217 -4.53 9.78 24.84
N THR A 218 -4.21 8.61 24.32
CA THR A 218 -4.29 7.35 25.08
C THR A 218 -3.14 6.38 24.78
N CYS A 219 -2.21 6.33 25.75
CA CYS A 219 -1.31 5.23 26.13
C CYS A 219 -0.12 4.85 25.24
N ASP A 220 1.09 4.97 25.79
CA ASP A 220 2.42 4.59 25.23
C ASP A 220 2.63 3.11 24.86
N ARG A 221 1.59 2.26 24.95
CA ARG A 221 1.63 0.86 24.52
C ARG A 221 0.25 0.43 24.08
N PHE A 222 0.16 -0.31 22.98
CA PHE A 222 -0.88 -1.32 22.84
C PHE A 222 -0.79 -2.25 24.05
N PRO A 223 -1.84 -2.38 24.89
CA PRO A 223 -1.86 -3.35 25.96
C PRO A 223 -1.72 -4.80 25.46
N ASP A 224 -1.93 -5.03 24.17
CA ASP A 224 -1.93 -6.35 23.53
C ASP A 224 -0.73 -6.63 22.59
N GLY A 225 0.16 -5.65 22.35
CA GLY A 225 1.42 -5.85 21.61
C GLY A 225 1.32 -5.88 20.08
N ARG A 226 0.29 -5.27 19.46
CA ARG A 226 0.19 -5.17 17.99
C ARG A 226 1.22 -4.23 17.35
N THR A 227 1.52 -4.48 16.08
CA THR A 227 2.50 -3.74 15.26
C THR A 227 1.80 -2.64 14.43
N PRO A 228 2.46 -1.51 14.10
CA PRO A 228 1.86 -0.45 13.29
C PRO A 228 1.43 -0.96 11.91
N VAL A 229 0.27 -0.50 11.43
CA VAL A 229 -0.23 -0.81 10.08
C VAL A 229 0.61 -0.09 9.03
N GLU A 230 1.20 -0.83 8.10
CA GLU A 230 1.97 -0.25 6.98
C GLU A 230 1.03 0.05 5.80
N LEU A 231 0.74 1.33 5.57
CA LEU A 231 -0.06 1.76 4.41
C LEU A 231 0.71 1.49 3.11
N GLN A 232 0.10 0.75 2.20
CA GLN A 232 0.59 0.58 0.85
C GLN A 232 0.11 1.74 -0.02
N TYR A 233 0.84 2.01 -1.09
CA TYR A 233 0.36 2.95 -2.11
C TYR A 233 0.72 2.48 -3.50
N ASP A 234 -0.12 2.89 -4.44
CA ASP A 234 0.11 2.80 -5.87
C ASP A 234 0.18 4.20 -6.48
N TRP A 235 1.18 4.43 -7.33
CA TRP A 235 1.35 5.63 -8.11
C TRP A 235 1.02 5.37 -9.58
N GLU A 236 0.12 6.18 -10.14
CA GLU A 236 -0.22 6.16 -11.56
C GLU A 236 0.32 7.44 -12.20
N ALA A 237 1.43 7.33 -12.93
CA ALA A 237 2.21 8.46 -13.41
C ALA A 237 1.43 9.30 -14.42
N ALA A 238 0.76 8.65 -15.38
CA ALA A 238 -0.01 9.33 -16.41
C ALA A 238 -1.20 10.14 -15.85
N ALA A 239 -1.79 9.66 -14.75
CA ALA A 239 -2.91 10.33 -14.08
C ALA A 239 -2.45 11.25 -12.94
N HIS A 240 -1.15 11.26 -12.61
CA HIS A 240 -0.61 11.86 -11.39
C HIS A 240 -1.40 11.48 -10.13
N LYS A 241 -1.81 10.21 -10.04
CA LYS A 241 -2.74 9.72 -9.02
C LYS A 241 -2.03 8.80 -8.05
N LEU A 242 -2.06 9.18 -6.77
CA LEU A 242 -1.68 8.32 -5.65
C LEU A 242 -2.93 7.61 -5.12
N THR A 243 -2.87 6.27 -5.02
CA THR A 243 -3.92 5.45 -4.41
C THR A 243 -3.36 4.80 -3.16
N LEU A 244 -3.85 5.18 -2.00
CA LEU A 244 -3.51 4.53 -0.74
C LEU A 244 -4.32 3.25 -0.57
N ARG A 245 -3.68 2.20 -0.06
CA ARG A 245 -4.28 0.90 0.22
C ARG A 245 -3.95 0.47 1.63
N GLU A 246 -4.98 0.05 2.32
CA GLU A 246 -4.87 -0.65 3.58
C GLU A 246 -5.05 -2.15 3.30
N ASN A 247 -4.14 -2.96 3.82
CA ASN A 247 -4.34 -4.40 3.81
C ASN A 247 -5.31 -4.73 4.93
N CYS A 248 -6.42 -5.40 4.62
CA CYS A 248 -7.26 -5.95 5.66
C CYS A 248 -6.71 -7.30 6.15
N ASP A 249 -7.08 -7.69 7.38
CA ASP A 249 -6.56 -8.90 8.03
C ASP A 249 -6.68 -10.17 7.17
N VAL A 250 -7.76 -10.31 6.39
CA VAL A 250 -7.94 -11.48 5.51
C VAL A 250 -6.94 -11.49 4.36
N GLN A 251 -6.56 -10.32 3.84
CA GLN A 251 -5.56 -10.24 2.77
C GLN A 251 -4.20 -10.66 3.30
N GLU A 252 -3.78 -10.12 4.45
CA GLU A 252 -2.52 -10.50 5.09
C GLU A 252 -2.50 -11.99 5.45
N PHE A 253 -3.61 -12.49 5.96
CA PHE A 253 -3.78 -13.90 6.29
C PHE A 253 -3.60 -14.80 5.05
N ILE A 254 -4.27 -14.49 3.92
CA ILE A 254 -4.16 -15.26 2.68
C ILE A 254 -2.73 -15.19 2.12
N VAL A 255 -2.14 -13.99 2.14
CA VAL A 255 -0.75 -13.76 1.75
C VAL A 255 0.21 -14.63 2.57
N SER A 256 -0.02 -14.74 3.89
CA SER A 256 0.76 -15.58 4.79
C SER A 256 0.61 -17.06 4.45
N CYS A 257 -0.60 -17.55 4.23
CA CYS A 257 -0.83 -18.95 3.83
C CYS A 257 -0.13 -19.30 2.52
N ILE A 258 -0.12 -18.38 1.55
CA ILE A 258 0.55 -18.59 0.25
C ILE A 258 2.06 -18.58 0.39
N ALA A 259 2.61 -17.82 1.34
CA ALA A 259 4.04 -17.86 1.63
C ALA A 259 4.51 -19.26 2.09
N GLU A 260 3.62 -20.08 2.67
CA GLU A 260 3.91 -21.46 3.05
C GLU A 260 4.13 -22.39 1.84
N TRP A 261 3.76 -21.98 0.63
CA TRP A 261 4.07 -22.73 -0.59
C TRP A 261 5.55 -22.68 -0.99
N ARG A 262 6.35 -21.82 -0.34
CA ARG A 262 7.78 -21.67 -0.61
C ARG A 262 8.54 -22.99 -0.67
N PRO A 263 8.46 -23.88 0.33
CA PRO A 263 9.25 -25.11 0.34
C PRO A 263 8.84 -26.05 -0.78
N THR A 264 7.52 -26.14 -1.06
CA THR A 264 6.97 -26.94 -2.17
C THR A 264 7.49 -26.46 -3.52
N LEU A 265 7.39 -25.15 -3.79
CA LEU A 265 7.90 -24.55 -5.03
C LEU A 265 9.41 -24.76 -5.17
N GLN A 266 10.19 -24.51 -4.11
CA GLN A 266 11.64 -24.67 -4.14
C GLN A 266 12.06 -26.13 -4.33
N ALA A 267 11.37 -27.08 -3.68
CA ALA A 267 11.62 -28.51 -3.83
C ALA A 267 11.32 -28.97 -5.26
N HIS A 268 10.16 -28.57 -5.79
CA HIS A 268 9.76 -28.91 -7.16
C HIS A 268 10.75 -28.36 -8.20
N MET A 269 11.19 -27.11 -8.05
CA MET A 269 12.20 -26.51 -8.93
C MET A 269 13.54 -27.24 -8.87
N SER A 270 13.91 -27.75 -7.69
CA SER A 270 15.14 -28.52 -7.49
C SER A 270 15.04 -29.91 -8.12
N GLU A 271 13.91 -30.58 -7.96
CA GLU A 271 13.62 -31.90 -8.54
C GLU A 271 13.52 -31.87 -10.07
N ALA A 272 12.84 -30.86 -10.60
CA ALA A 272 12.73 -30.58 -12.03
C ALA A 272 14.10 -30.33 -12.71
N GLY A 273 15.19 -30.28 -11.92
CA GLY A 273 16.53 -30.07 -12.44
C GLY A 273 16.62 -28.74 -13.17
N VAL A 274 15.79 -27.76 -12.78
CA VAL A 274 15.74 -26.44 -13.40
C VAL A 274 16.96 -25.69 -12.92
N ALA A 275 18.11 -26.03 -13.50
CA ALA A 275 19.36 -25.32 -13.36
C ALA A 275 19.77 -24.60 -14.65
N PRO A 276 18.88 -23.99 -15.45
CA PRO A 276 19.20 -23.73 -16.84
C PRO A 276 20.30 -22.66 -16.91
N CYS A 277 20.39 -21.73 -15.95
CA CYS A 277 21.54 -20.81 -15.81
C CYS A 277 22.13 -20.78 -14.37
N GLY A 278 21.91 -21.80 -13.54
CA GLY A 278 22.35 -21.84 -12.13
C GLY A 278 21.26 -22.35 -11.19
N ASN A 279 21.54 -22.40 -9.88
CA ASN A 279 20.57 -22.87 -8.88
C ASN A 279 19.56 -21.76 -8.57
N PRO A 280 18.27 -21.92 -8.91
CA PRO A 280 17.28 -20.91 -8.62
C PRO A 280 16.94 -20.92 -7.12
N VAL A 281 16.86 -19.74 -6.53
CA VAL A 281 16.44 -19.54 -5.14
C VAL A 281 15.22 -18.65 -5.13
N LEU A 282 14.16 -19.19 -4.58
CA LEU A 282 12.87 -18.54 -4.49
C LEU A 282 12.76 -17.79 -3.16
N VAL A 283 12.40 -16.51 -3.26
CA VAL A 283 12.31 -15.59 -2.12
C VAL A 283 10.99 -14.84 -2.22
N PHE A 284 10.19 -14.90 -1.16
CA PHE A 284 9.03 -14.02 -1.00
C PHE A 284 9.54 -12.62 -0.66
N ALA A 285 9.14 -11.64 -1.47
CA ALA A 285 9.60 -10.27 -1.36
C ALA A 285 8.57 -9.34 -0.69
N GLY A 286 7.47 -9.89 -0.17
CA GLY A 286 6.40 -9.10 0.41
C GLY A 286 5.74 -8.21 -0.63
N ALA A 287 5.21 -7.10 -0.13
CA ALA A 287 4.64 -6.02 -0.91
C ALA A 287 5.68 -5.01 -1.44
N SER A 288 6.86 -5.50 -1.82
CA SER A 288 7.91 -4.66 -2.39
C SER A 288 7.40 -3.93 -3.62
N LYS A 289 7.46 -2.60 -3.60
CA LYS A 289 7.11 -1.76 -4.76
C LYS A 289 7.89 -2.15 -6.01
N VAL A 290 7.21 -2.04 -7.13
CA VAL A 290 7.73 -2.31 -8.47
C VAL A 290 7.45 -1.10 -9.33
N SER A 291 8.50 -0.53 -9.90
CA SER A 291 8.39 0.52 -10.90
C SER A 291 8.15 -0.11 -12.28
N PHE A 292 7.19 0.44 -13.00
CA PHE A 292 6.80 0.03 -14.34
C PHE A 292 7.53 0.87 -15.39
N ASP A 293 7.57 0.37 -16.63
CA ASP A 293 8.22 1.07 -17.75
C ASP A 293 7.54 2.39 -18.14
N ASN A 294 6.25 2.53 -17.84
CA ASN A 294 5.46 3.74 -18.02
C ASN A 294 5.61 4.76 -16.87
N GLY A 295 6.46 4.48 -15.87
CA GLY A 295 6.67 5.32 -14.69
C GLY A 295 5.68 5.10 -13.55
N ASP A 296 4.69 4.22 -13.69
CA ASP A 296 3.83 3.81 -12.57
C ASP A 296 4.66 3.09 -11.50
N GLU A 297 4.19 3.15 -10.26
CA GLU A 297 4.69 2.30 -9.18
C GLU A 297 3.53 1.55 -8.54
N ARG A 298 3.67 0.25 -8.38
CA ARG A 298 2.65 -0.58 -7.72
C ARG A 298 3.29 -1.44 -6.65
N ALA A 299 2.59 -1.61 -5.53
CA ALA A 299 2.94 -2.63 -4.55
C ALA A 299 2.05 -3.87 -4.76
N PRO A 300 2.58 -5.07 -4.96
CA PRO A 300 1.75 -6.26 -4.94
C PRO A 300 1.32 -6.57 -3.49
N ASP A 301 0.25 -7.34 -3.28
CA ASP A 301 -0.08 -7.79 -1.91
C ASP A 301 0.98 -8.79 -1.41
N GLN A 302 1.49 -9.62 -2.33
CA GLN A 302 2.66 -10.46 -2.10
C GLN A 302 3.37 -10.71 -3.43
N SER A 303 4.67 -10.97 -3.36
CA SER A 303 5.44 -11.23 -4.58
C SER A 303 6.54 -12.26 -4.40
N LEU A 304 6.83 -12.95 -5.49
CA LEU A 304 7.81 -13.99 -5.59
C LEU A 304 8.96 -13.56 -6.49
N LYS A 305 10.17 -13.51 -5.94
CA LYS A 305 11.39 -13.25 -6.70
C LYS A 305 12.20 -14.53 -6.84
N ILE A 306 12.66 -14.80 -8.06
CA ILE A 306 13.54 -15.91 -8.36
C ILE A 306 14.93 -15.36 -8.59
N PHE A 307 15.82 -15.65 -7.66
CA PHE A 307 17.24 -15.34 -7.75
C PHE A 307 17.94 -16.50 -8.44
N THR A 308 18.98 -16.22 -9.22
CA THR A 308 19.84 -17.28 -9.77
C THR A 308 21.25 -17.07 -9.26
N LEU A 309 21.87 -18.14 -8.76
CA LEU A 309 23.28 -18.12 -8.38
C LEU A 309 24.17 -18.25 -9.62
N GLN A 310 24.85 -17.18 -9.99
CA GLN A 310 25.80 -17.14 -11.12
C GLN A 310 27.19 -16.78 -10.61
N GLY A 311 28.16 -17.67 -10.79
CA GLY A 311 29.56 -17.42 -10.38
C GLY A 311 29.74 -17.15 -8.87
N GLY A 312 28.86 -17.69 -8.02
CA GLY A 312 28.87 -17.45 -6.57
C GLY A 312 28.10 -16.21 -6.10
N HIS A 313 27.49 -15.44 -7.02
CA HIS A 313 26.69 -14.26 -6.69
C HIS A 313 25.21 -14.46 -7.07
N TYR A 314 24.30 -13.96 -6.24
CA TYR A 314 22.88 -13.94 -6.55
C TYR A 314 22.56 -12.78 -7.48
N VAL A 315 22.03 -13.09 -8.66
CA VAL A 315 21.48 -12.07 -9.57
C VAL A 315 20.07 -11.74 -9.10
N ARG A 316 19.85 -10.48 -8.68
CA ARG A 316 18.56 -9.97 -8.22
C ARG A 316 17.73 -9.48 -9.43
N PRO A 317 16.50 -9.98 -9.63
CA PRO A 317 15.62 -9.42 -10.65
C PRO A 317 15.08 -8.05 -10.21
N SER A 318 14.88 -7.15 -11.18
CA SER A 318 14.30 -5.81 -10.95
C SER A 318 12.85 -5.89 -10.49
N ALA A 319 12.05 -6.77 -11.10
CA ALA A 319 10.66 -7.03 -10.73
C ALA A 319 10.46 -8.47 -10.23
N PRO A 320 9.36 -8.77 -9.51
CA PRO A 320 8.99 -10.13 -9.14
C PRO A 320 8.56 -10.96 -10.35
N SER A 321 8.85 -12.27 -10.30
CA SER A 321 8.48 -13.25 -11.33
C SER A 321 7.02 -13.66 -11.23
N VAL A 322 6.50 -13.75 -10.00
CA VAL A 322 5.08 -13.98 -9.72
C VAL A 322 4.59 -12.88 -8.78
N VAL A 323 3.42 -12.34 -9.08
CA VAL A 323 2.69 -11.42 -8.22
C VAL A 323 1.44 -12.10 -7.71
N LEU A 324 1.10 -11.87 -6.45
CA LEU A 324 -0.20 -12.21 -5.88
C LEU A 324 -0.96 -10.92 -5.61
N GLU A 325 -2.21 -10.87 -6.08
CA GLU A 325 -3.17 -9.82 -5.79
C GLU A 325 -4.43 -10.43 -5.17
N THR A 326 -4.97 -9.75 -4.18
CA THR A 326 -6.18 -10.13 -3.47
C THR A 326 -7.27 -9.07 -3.72
N ALA A 327 -8.39 -9.50 -4.28
CA ALA A 327 -9.53 -8.66 -4.56
C ALA A 327 -10.51 -8.72 -3.39
N PHE A 328 -10.25 -7.97 -2.33
CA PHE A 328 -11.22 -7.78 -1.24
C PHE A 328 -12.11 -6.58 -1.57
N SER A 329 -13.39 -6.82 -1.86
CA SER A 329 -14.39 -5.80 -2.26
C SER A 329 -14.09 -5.00 -3.55
N GLN A 330 -12.97 -5.26 -4.21
CA GLN A 330 -12.62 -4.67 -5.51
C GLN A 330 -13.45 -5.27 -6.65
N LYS A 331 -13.80 -4.44 -7.64
CA LYS A 331 -14.48 -4.92 -8.86
C LYS A 331 -13.53 -5.84 -9.63
N GLU A 332 -14.10 -6.87 -10.24
CA GLU A 332 -13.35 -7.82 -11.06
C GLU A 332 -12.63 -7.13 -12.24
N SER A 333 -13.24 -6.10 -12.83
CA SER A 333 -12.62 -5.27 -13.86
C SER A 333 -11.33 -4.60 -13.39
N ASP A 334 -11.30 -4.14 -12.14
CA ASP A 334 -10.16 -3.40 -11.59
C ASP A 334 -9.01 -4.35 -11.28
N MET A 335 -9.34 -5.54 -10.77
CA MET A 335 -8.40 -6.64 -10.56
C MET A 335 -7.81 -7.14 -11.88
N MET A 336 -8.64 -7.26 -12.92
CA MET A 336 -8.19 -7.60 -14.27
C MET A 336 -7.24 -6.52 -14.81
N ALA A 337 -7.62 -5.24 -14.70
CA ALA A 337 -6.77 -4.14 -15.16
C ALA A 337 -5.42 -4.11 -14.43
N LYS A 338 -5.39 -4.38 -13.11
CA LYS A 338 -4.14 -4.56 -12.36
C LYS A 338 -3.31 -5.73 -12.88
N THR A 339 -3.95 -6.88 -13.09
CA THR A 339 -3.30 -8.09 -13.62
C THR A 339 -2.67 -7.86 -14.98
N CYS A 340 -3.40 -7.21 -15.89
CA CYS A 340 -2.88 -6.84 -17.20
C CYS A 340 -1.66 -5.90 -17.08
N ARG A 341 -1.74 -4.89 -16.21
CA ARG A 341 -0.61 -3.97 -15.99
C ARG A 341 0.63 -4.69 -15.46
N TRP A 342 0.50 -5.60 -14.51
CA TRP A 342 1.60 -6.41 -14.01
C TRP A 342 2.28 -7.22 -15.12
N LEU A 343 1.51 -7.90 -15.95
CA LEU A 343 2.04 -8.75 -17.03
C LEU A 343 2.62 -7.93 -18.21
N HIS A 344 2.10 -6.72 -18.43
CA HIS A 344 2.49 -5.84 -19.53
C HIS A 344 3.68 -4.94 -19.18
N HIS A 345 3.54 -4.11 -18.14
CA HIS A 345 4.44 -2.98 -17.86
C HIS A 345 5.68 -3.33 -17.02
N THR A 346 5.81 -4.57 -16.58
CA THR A 346 7.05 -5.07 -15.96
C THR A 346 8.09 -5.54 -16.99
N ASN A 347 7.87 -5.24 -18.27
CA ASN A 347 8.70 -5.65 -19.40
C ASN A 347 8.98 -7.18 -19.40
N GLY A 348 7.97 -7.97 -19.02
CA GLY A 348 8.05 -9.43 -18.94
C GLY A 348 8.85 -9.98 -17.76
N SER A 349 9.24 -9.13 -16.81
CA SER A 349 9.85 -9.58 -15.56
C SER A 349 8.84 -10.33 -14.70
N THR A 350 7.61 -9.83 -14.60
CA THR A 350 6.46 -10.57 -14.06
C THR A 350 5.84 -11.41 -15.17
N ARG A 351 5.79 -12.72 -14.95
CA ARG A 351 5.31 -13.69 -15.94
C ARG A 351 3.98 -14.33 -15.56
N ALA A 352 3.71 -14.41 -14.25
CA ALA A 352 2.44 -14.86 -13.72
C ALA A 352 1.90 -13.89 -12.68
N VAL A 353 0.59 -13.74 -12.66
CA VAL A 353 -0.17 -13.06 -11.61
C VAL A 353 -1.20 -14.05 -11.08
N ILE A 354 -1.12 -14.35 -9.79
CA ILE A 354 -2.13 -15.12 -9.08
C ILE A 354 -3.12 -14.11 -8.50
N THR A 355 -4.40 -14.24 -8.81
CA THR A 355 -5.44 -13.40 -8.21
C THR A 355 -6.27 -14.23 -7.25
N CYS A 356 -6.53 -13.71 -6.05
CA CYS A 356 -7.45 -14.28 -5.08
C CYS A 356 -8.68 -13.38 -4.94
N LYS A 357 -9.83 -13.83 -5.44
CA LYS A 357 -11.10 -13.13 -5.32
C LYS A 357 -11.79 -13.50 -4.02
N LEU A 358 -12.08 -12.49 -3.20
CA LEU A 358 -12.76 -12.64 -1.93
C LEU A 358 -14.17 -12.04 -2.04
N THR A 359 -15.21 -12.88 -1.96
CA THR A 359 -16.57 -12.38 -1.85
C THR A 359 -16.92 -12.23 -0.38
N TYR A 360 -17.17 -11.00 0.04
CA TYR A 360 -17.50 -10.71 1.42
C TYR A 360 -19.01 -10.81 1.67
N PRO A 361 -19.46 -11.25 2.85
CA PRO A 361 -20.86 -11.17 3.24
C PRO A 361 -21.33 -9.70 3.32
N VAL A 362 -22.06 -9.20 2.33
CA VAL A 362 -22.93 -8.03 2.58
C VAL A 362 -23.92 -8.46 3.69
N PRO A 363 -24.20 -7.64 4.73
CA PRO A 363 -24.54 -8.09 6.08
C PRO A 363 -25.77 -8.99 6.31
N GLN A 364 -26.46 -9.52 5.30
CA GLN A 364 -27.70 -10.27 5.53
C GLN A 364 -27.92 -11.54 4.67
N THR A 365 -27.15 -11.80 3.60
CA THR A 365 -27.47 -12.95 2.72
C THR A 365 -26.31 -13.64 1.98
N HIS A 366 -25.07 -13.17 2.10
CA HIS A 366 -23.98 -13.69 1.25
C HIS A 366 -23.01 -14.60 2.01
N THR A 367 -22.67 -15.70 1.37
CA THR A 367 -21.67 -16.67 1.79
C THR A 367 -20.28 -16.14 1.46
N PHE A 368 -19.31 -16.39 2.33
CA PHE A 368 -17.91 -16.06 2.03
C PHE A 368 -17.34 -17.06 1.01
N GLN A 369 -16.65 -16.54 -0.02
CA GLN A 369 -15.94 -17.35 -1.00
C GLN A 369 -14.54 -16.80 -1.22
N ALA A 370 -13.55 -17.70 -1.29
CA ALA A 370 -12.20 -17.42 -1.74
C ALA A 370 -11.90 -18.26 -2.98
N ALA A 371 -11.66 -17.61 -4.12
CA ALA A 371 -11.40 -18.27 -5.39
C ALA A 371 -10.13 -17.74 -6.04
N PHE A 372 -9.36 -18.64 -6.66
CA PHE A 372 -8.04 -18.34 -7.22
C PHE A 372 -8.05 -18.44 -8.75
N ASP A 373 -7.34 -17.52 -9.39
CA ASP A 373 -7.02 -17.59 -10.81
C ASP A 373 -5.52 -17.40 -11.04
N VAL A 374 -5.00 -17.99 -12.11
CA VAL A 374 -3.62 -17.80 -12.56
C VAL A 374 -3.65 -17.17 -13.94
N TRP A 375 -3.05 -16.00 -14.03
CA TRP A 375 -2.91 -15.23 -15.25
C TRP A 375 -1.47 -15.24 -15.70
N VAL A 376 -1.24 -15.55 -16.97
CA VAL A 376 0.11 -15.69 -17.51
C VAL A 376 0.25 -14.91 -18.80
N ARG A 377 1.47 -14.43 -19.03
CA ARG A 377 1.86 -13.88 -20.32
C ARG A 377 2.33 -15.01 -21.23
N GLU A 378 1.70 -15.16 -22.40
CA GLU A 378 2.19 -16.10 -23.39
C GLU A 378 3.31 -15.48 -24.26
N PRO A 379 4.43 -16.19 -24.48
CA PRO A 379 5.46 -15.73 -25.39
C PRO A 379 4.94 -15.67 -26.84
N LEU A 380 5.15 -14.55 -27.52
CA LEU A 380 4.68 -14.34 -28.91
C LEU A 380 5.29 -15.29 -29.93
N ASP A 381 6.45 -15.84 -29.62
CA ASP A 381 7.16 -16.85 -30.39
C ASP A 381 6.45 -18.22 -30.39
N VAL A 382 5.66 -18.54 -29.36
CA VAL A 382 4.74 -19.70 -29.38
C VAL A 382 3.55 -19.43 -30.32
N ILE A 383 3.12 -18.17 -30.42
CA ILE A 383 1.98 -17.74 -31.24
C ILE A 383 2.37 -17.58 -32.72
N ARG A 384 3.62 -17.22 -33.04
CA ARG A 384 4.10 -17.02 -34.43
C ARG A 384 4.03 -18.27 -35.32
N THR A 385 3.92 -19.46 -34.74
CA THR A 385 3.63 -20.70 -35.50
C THR A 385 2.17 -20.81 -35.99
N VAL A 386 1.31 -19.88 -35.59
CA VAL A 386 -0.08 -19.76 -36.04
C VAL A 386 -0.28 -18.36 -36.63
N THR A 387 -0.40 -18.28 -37.94
CA THR A 387 -0.71 -17.04 -38.67
C THR A 387 -2.06 -16.48 -38.23
N CYS A 388 -2.06 -15.47 -37.36
CA CYS A 388 -3.22 -14.64 -37.08
C CYS A 388 -3.22 -13.42 -38.01
N GLN A 389 -4.31 -13.25 -38.76
CA GLN A 389 -4.58 -12.03 -39.53
C GLN A 389 -5.08 -10.96 -38.55
N PHE A 390 -4.39 -9.82 -38.51
CA PHE A 390 -4.74 -8.70 -37.64
C PHE A 390 -6.04 -8.03 -38.13
N ALA A 391 -7.00 -7.83 -37.22
CA ALA A 391 -8.06 -6.84 -37.36
C ALA A 391 -7.61 -5.54 -36.70
N SER A 392 -7.92 -4.42 -37.34
CA SER A 392 -7.48 -3.07 -36.98
C SER A 392 -8.00 -2.60 -35.63
N ASP A 393 -7.14 -1.84 -34.95
CA ASP A 393 -7.32 -1.02 -33.75
C ASP A 393 -8.75 -0.48 -33.54
N GLU A 394 -9.50 -1.07 -32.60
CA GLU A 394 -10.39 -0.39 -31.65
C GLU A 394 -11.02 -1.43 -30.70
N GLU A 395 -10.82 -1.21 -29.40
CA GLU A 395 -11.32 -2.01 -28.25
C GLU A 395 -10.73 -3.41 -28.07
N ALA A 396 -10.31 -3.71 -26.83
CA ALA A 396 -9.89 -5.04 -26.39
C ALA A 396 -11.06 -6.03 -26.49
N GLN A 397 -11.28 -6.61 -27.66
CA GLN A 397 -12.24 -7.69 -27.87
C GLN A 397 -11.59 -9.03 -27.51
N CYS A 398 -12.24 -9.77 -26.62
CA CYS A 398 -11.92 -11.18 -26.35
C CYS A 398 -12.18 -12.00 -27.62
N HIS A 399 -11.13 -12.51 -28.25
CA HIS A 399 -11.26 -13.48 -29.34
C HIS A 399 -11.07 -14.90 -28.80
N ASP A 400 -11.86 -15.86 -29.32
CA ASP A 400 -11.64 -17.28 -29.06
C ASP A 400 -10.24 -17.71 -29.53
N PRO A 401 -9.49 -18.50 -28.74
CA PRO A 401 -8.17 -18.95 -29.14
C PRO A 401 -8.24 -19.90 -30.36
N PRO A 402 -7.23 -19.89 -31.26
CA PRO A 402 -7.18 -20.81 -32.40
C PRO A 402 -7.20 -22.27 -31.93
N ALA A 403 -8.07 -23.10 -32.52
CA ALA A 403 -8.26 -24.53 -32.17
C ALA A 403 -6.96 -25.38 -32.14
N LYS A 404 -5.90 -24.94 -32.81
CA LYS A 404 -4.60 -25.62 -32.86
C LYS A 404 -3.77 -25.46 -31.58
N MET A 405 -3.91 -24.33 -30.88
CA MET A 405 -3.23 -24.09 -29.59
C MET A 405 -3.86 -24.87 -28.44
N ALA A 406 -5.20 -25.05 -28.47
CA ALA A 406 -5.87 -25.87 -27.47
C ALA A 406 -5.35 -27.31 -27.50
N ALA A 407 -5.11 -27.89 -28.68
CA ALA A 407 -4.71 -29.29 -28.81
C ALA A 407 -3.26 -29.63 -28.41
N GLU A 408 -2.31 -28.68 -28.46
CA GLU A 408 -0.90 -28.94 -28.07
C GLU A 408 -0.65 -28.75 -26.56
N TRP A 409 -1.52 -28.03 -25.87
CA TRP A 409 -1.43 -27.75 -24.43
C TRP A 409 -2.47 -28.50 -23.60
N ASP A 410 -3.43 -29.15 -24.26
CA ASP A 410 -4.38 -30.07 -23.63
C ASP A 410 -3.68 -31.41 -23.34
N ASP A 411 -2.85 -31.42 -22.29
CA ASP A 411 -2.41 -32.66 -21.66
C ASP A 411 -3.54 -33.34 -20.84
N GLY A 412 -4.77 -32.82 -20.95
CA GLY A 412 -5.95 -33.24 -20.22
C GLY A 412 -6.04 -32.72 -18.79
N ARG A 413 -5.01 -32.02 -18.26
CA ARG A 413 -5.00 -31.56 -16.86
C ARG A 413 -5.67 -30.21 -16.65
N LEU A 414 -5.59 -29.30 -17.63
CA LEU A 414 -6.17 -27.96 -17.51
C LEU A 414 -7.63 -27.87 -18.00
N GLY A 415 -8.14 -28.88 -18.71
CA GLY A 415 -9.39 -28.76 -19.46
C GLY A 415 -9.26 -27.76 -20.62
N ALA A 416 -10.40 -27.26 -21.15
CA ALA A 416 -10.39 -26.14 -22.08
C ALA A 416 -9.62 -24.94 -21.50
N VAL A 417 -9.16 -24.02 -22.35
CA VAL A 417 -8.35 -22.89 -21.89
C VAL A 417 -9.26 -21.74 -21.44
N GLY A 418 -8.88 -21.03 -20.37
CA GLY A 418 -9.61 -19.86 -19.89
C GLY A 418 -9.56 -18.66 -20.84
N PRO A 419 -10.25 -17.55 -20.49
CA PRO A 419 -10.33 -16.36 -21.33
C PRO A 419 -8.95 -15.84 -21.70
N THR A 420 -8.82 -15.41 -22.97
CA THR A 420 -7.60 -14.87 -23.55
C THR A 420 -7.82 -13.41 -23.90
N PHE A 421 -6.89 -12.56 -23.49
CA PHE A 421 -6.92 -11.11 -23.70
C PHE A 421 -5.72 -10.70 -24.56
N MET A 422 -5.99 -9.87 -25.56
CA MET A 422 -4.96 -9.20 -26.35
C MET A 422 -4.77 -7.79 -25.79
N HIS A 423 -3.54 -7.43 -25.43
CA HIS A 423 -3.21 -6.07 -25.01
C HIS A 423 -1.85 -5.70 -25.59
N ASP A 424 -1.79 -4.65 -26.42
CA ASP A 424 -0.58 -4.14 -27.08
C ASP A 424 0.25 -5.25 -27.78
N GLY A 425 -0.46 -6.16 -28.45
CA GLY A 425 0.16 -7.27 -29.16
C GLY A 425 0.70 -8.39 -28.25
N MET A 426 0.49 -8.33 -26.94
CA MET A 426 0.74 -9.43 -26.01
C MET A 426 -0.54 -10.24 -25.75
N VAL A 427 -0.39 -11.56 -25.68
CA VAL A 427 -1.46 -12.46 -25.24
C VAL A 427 -1.33 -12.68 -23.74
N ILE A 428 -2.36 -12.30 -23.01
CA ILE A 428 -2.55 -12.61 -21.60
C ILE A 428 -3.63 -13.66 -21.49
N ARG A 429 -3.36 -14.73 -20.74
CA ARG A 429 -4.25 -15.88 -20.66
C ARG A 429 -4.52 -16.26 -19.23
N ARG A 430 -5.78 -16.57 -18.92
CA ARG A 430 -6.13 -17.29 -17.70
C ARG A 430 -5.87 -18.77 -17.89
N ARG A 431 -5.02 -19.36 -17.04
CA ARG A 431 -4.70 -20.80 -17.09
C ARG A 431 -5.93 -21.65 -16.83
N ASN A 432 -6.72 -21.27 -15.83
CA ASN A 432 -7.92 -21.99 -15.41
C ASN A 432 -9.18 -21.41 -16.08
N ILE A 433 -10.09 -22.27 -16.56
CA ILE A 433 -11.38 -21.84 -17.14
C ILE A 433 -12.24 -21.17 -16.08
N GLU A 434 -12.41 -21.88 -14.97
CA GLU A 434 -13.23 -21.50 -13.83
C GLU A 434 -12.32 -21.25 -12.65
N SER A 435 -12.74 -20.34 -11.77
CA SER A 435 -11.91 -19.94 -10.65
C SER A 435 -11.82 -21.10 -9.68
N ILE A 436 -10.61 -21.39 -9.21
CA ILE A 436 -10.38 -22.52 -8.33
C ILE A 436 -10.83 -22.10 -6.94
N VAL A 437 -12.02 -22.56 -6.56
CA VAL A 437 -12.63 -22.23 -5.29
C VAL A 437 -11.87 -22.95 -4.18
N ALA A 438 -11.05 -22.20 -3.43
CA ALA A 438 -10.36 -22.72 -2.26
C ALA A 438 -11.34 -22.94 -1.11
N PHE A 439 -12.29 -22.02 -0.95
CA PHE A 439 -13.30 -22.07 0.10
C PHE A 439 -14.59 -21.41 -0.39
N ASP A 440 -15.73 -22.05 -0.11
CA ASP A 440 -17.06 -21.50 -0.31
C ASP A 440 -17.96 -21.94 0.84
N GLU A 441 -18.37 -20.97 1.64
CA GLU A 441 -19.23 -21.20 2.79
C GLU A 441 -20.59 -21.79 2.39
N ALA A 442 -21.10 -21.45 1.20
CA ALA A 442 -22.40 -21.94 0.71
C ALA A 442 -22.41 -23.46 0.56
N LEU A 443 -21.25 -24.05 0.26
CA LEU A 443 -21.12 -25.48 0.02
C LEU A 443 -21.08 -26.28 1.33
N GLY A 444 -20.70 -25.66 2.46
CA GLY A 444 -20.53 -26.37 3.73
C GLY A 444 -19.68 -27.63 3.58
N ASN A 445 -20.25 -28.80 3.88
CA ASN A 445 -19.57 -30.10 3.74
C ASN A 445 -19.40 -30.58 2.29
N ALA A 446 -20.03 -29.91 1.32
CA ALA A 446 -19.90 -30.21 -0.11
C ALA A 446 -18.71 -29.49 -0.77
N GLN A 447 -17.84 -28.85 0.02
CA GLN A 447 -16.62 -28.25 -0.53
C GLN A 447 -15.74 -29.31 -1.21
N PRO A 448 -14.99 -28.92 -2.27
CA PRO A 448 -13.98 -29.78 -2.87
C PRO A 448 -13.01 -30.23 -1.78
N LEU A 449 -12.79 -31.55 -1.69
CA LEU A 449 -11.92 -32.11 -0.64
C LEU A 449 -10.45 -31.71 -0.83
N ASN A 450 -10.02 -31.48 -2.08
CA ASN A 450 -8.63 -31.16 -2.41
C ASN A 450 -8.57 -30.19 -3.60
N PRO A 451 -8.95 -28.91 -3.44
CA PRO A 451 -8.71 -27.92 -4.48
C PRO A 451 -7.20 -27.72 -4.65
N VAL A 452 -6.73 -27.76 -5.90
CA VAL A 452 -5.32 -27.61 -6.26
C VAL A 452 -5.19 -26.47 -7.25
N LEU A 453 -4.31 -25.51 -6.95
CA LEU A 453 -3.90 -24.49 -7.89
C LEU A 453 -2.73 -25.02 -8.73
N LEU A 454 -2.95 -25.16 -10.03
CA LEU A 454 -1.94 -25.64 -10.96
C LEU A 454 -1.10 -24.46 -11.46
N LEU A 455 0.22 -24.54 -11.27
CA LEU A 455 1.18 -23.63 -11.89
C LEU A 455 2.06 -24.39 -12.86
N HIS A 456 2.25 -23.84 -14.07
CA HIS A 456 3.25 -24.36 -14.97
C HIS A 456 4.61 -23.75 -14.62
N ILE A 457 5.68 -24.53 -14.59
CA ILE A 457 7.01 -24.05 -14.18
C ILE A 457 7.52 -22.91 -15.07
N TYR A 458 7.18 -22.95 -16.37
CA TYR A 458 7.47 -21.89 -17.33
C TYR A 458 6.60 -20.63 -17.20
N ASP A 459 5.56 -20.65 -16.36
CA ASP A 459 4.78 -19.44 -16.07
C ASP A 459 5.59 -18.44 -15.23
N PHE A 460 6.70 -18.87 -14.62
CA PHE A 460 7.53 -18.00 -13.80
C PHE A 460 9.03 -18.23 -13.98
N LEU A 461 9.46 -19.39 -14.51
CA LEU A 461 10.85 -19.64 -14.91
C LEU A 461 11.06 -19.44 -16.40
N CYS A 462 12.15 -18.75 -16.76
CA CYS A 462 12.63 -18.71 -18.14
C CYS A 462 13.55 -19.90 -18.39
N PRO A 463 13.38 -20.65 -19.49
CA PRO A 463 14.45 -21.47 -20.03
C PRO A 463 15.71 -20.63 -20.24
N CYS A 464 16.89 -21.19 -19.96
CA CYS A 464 18.14 -20.46 -20.19
C CYS A 464 18.52 -20.49 -21.66
N ASP A 465 18.90 -19.34 -22.20
CA ASP A 465 19.40 -19.22 -23.58
C ASP A 465 20.63 -20.10 -23.85
N ARG A 466 21.40 -20.46 -22.81
CA ARG A 466 22.56 -21.37 -22.93
C ARG A 466 22.16 -22.82 -23.19
N PHE A 467 20.96 -23.21 -22.80
CA PHE A 467 20.42 -24.56 -23.01
C PHE A 467 19.00 -24.44 -23.60
N PRO A 468 18.88 -23.97 -24.85
CA PRO A 468 17.57 -23.73 -25.48
C PRO A 468 16.76 -25.02 -25.68
N HIS A 469 17.41 -26.18 -25.57
CA HIS A 469 16.78 -27.51 -25.63
C HIS A 469 16.67 -28.19 -24.25
N GLY A 470 17.17 -27.56 -23.19
CA GLY A 470 17.03 -28.04 -21.81
C GLY A 470 15.60 -27.82 -21.33
N ARG A 471 14.70 -28.73 -21.71
CA ARG A 471 13.31 -28.72 -21.26
C ARG A 471 13.18 -29.49 -19.95
N VAL A 472 12.37 -28.96 -19.05
CA VAL A 472 11.91 -29.68 -17.86
C VAL A 472 11.09 -30.86 -18.36
N PRO A 473 11.28 -32.08 -17.85
CA PRO A 473 10.44 -33.22 -18.20
C PRO A 473 8.96 -32.88 -18.01
N VAL A 474 8.09 -33.33 -18.92
CA VAL A 474 6.66 -32.94 -18.93
C VAL A 474 5.98 -33.25 -17.60
N GLU A 475 6.35 -34.37 -16.99
CA GLU A 475 5.87 -34.82 -15.69
C GLU A 475 6.26 -33.90 -14.51
N LEU A 476 7.29 -33.07 -14.68
CA LEU A 476 7.78 -32.09 -13.69
C LEU A 476 7.46 -30.64 -14.09
N GLN A 477 6.74 -30.41 -15.20
CA GLN A 477 6.39 -29.06 -15.63
C GLN A 477 5.25 -28.45 -14.81
N TRP A 478 4.39 -29.27 -14.22
CA TRP A 478 3.25 -28.83 -13.42
C TRP A 478 3.56 -28.90 -11.94
N ILE A 479 3.16 -27.87 -11.21
CA ILE A 479 3.25 -27.80 -9.75
C ILE A 479 1.85 -27.75 -9.17
N ASP A 480 1.56 -28.70 -8.30
CA ASP A 480 0.30 -28.79 -7.59
C ASP A 480 0.43 -28.02 -6.27
N LEU A 481 -0.27 -26.90 -6.15
CA LEU A 481 -0.33 -26.12 -4.92
C LEU A 481 -1.63 -26.42 -4.16
N PRO A 482 -1.56 -27.12 -3.02
CA PRO A 482 -2.76 -27.55 -2.30
C PRO A 482 -3.44 -26.37 -1.62
N LEU A 483 -4.62 -25.97 -2.12
CA LEU A 483 -5.45 -24.93 -1.52
C LEU A 483 -6.21 -25.43 -0.28
N ALA A 484 -6.36 -26.75 -0.13
CA ALA A 484 -6.98 -27.38 1.04
C ALA A 484 -6.31 -26.96 2.36
N SER A 485 -5.00 -26.70 2.33
CA SER A 485 -4.24 -26.23 3.51
C SER A 485 -4.74 -24.87 4.05
N ILE A 486 -5.35 -24.04 3.20
CA ILE A 486 -5.81 -22.70 3.53
C ILE A 486 -7.21 -22.74 4.17
N GLN A 487 -8.01 -23.77 3.90
CA GLN A 487 -9.42 -23.87 4.33
C GLN A 487 -9.63 -23.80 5.85
N PRO A 488 -8.92 -24.58 6.70
CA PRO A 488 -9.16 -24.55 8.15
C PRO A 488 -8.87 -23.17 8.73
N SER A 489 -7.81 -22.55 8.25
CA SER A 489 -7.35 -21.26 8.72
C SER A 489 -8.25 -20.12 8.24
N LEU A 490 -8.77 -20.17 6.99
CA LEU A 490 -9.84 -19.27 6.53
C LEU A 490 -11.10 -19.41 7.38
N LEU A 491 -11.53 -20.64 7.68
CA LEU A 491 -12.73 -20.87 8.49
C LEU A 491 -12.57 -20.27 9.89
N VAL A 492 -11.43 -20.48 10.54
CA VAL A 492 -11.13 -19.87 11.84
C VAL A 492 -11.17 -18.34 11.75
N TRP A 493 -10.53 -17.75 10.72
CA TRP A 493 -10.56 -16.31 10.52
C TRP A 493 -11.99 -15.77 10.36
N ILE A 494 -12.81 -16.40 9.50
CA ILE A 494 -14.21 -16.00 9.27
C ILE A 494 -15.03 -16.07 10.57
N LEU A 495 -14.85 -17.13 11.36
CA LEU A 495 -15.58 -17.32 12.62
C LEU A 495 -15.17 -16.27 13.66
N SER A 496 -13.87 -16.02 13.82
CA SER A 496 -13.36 -14.98 14.72
C SER A 496 -13.88 -13.60 14.32
N TYR A 497 -13.75 -13.27 13.04
CA TYR A 497 -14.19 -12.00 12.49
C TYR A 497 -15.70 -11.76 12.72
N ARG A 498 -16.53 -12.79 12.60
CA ARG A 498 -17.97 -12.68 12.91
C ARG A 498 -18.25 -12.49 14.38
N ALA A 499 -17.54 -13.21 15.25
CA ALA A 499 -17.71 -13.11 16.71
C ALA A 499 -17.33 -11.72 17.25
N GLU A 500 -16.45 -11.00 16.55
CA GLU A 500 -16.07 -9.63 16.92
C GLU A 500 -17.09 -8.58 16.48
N ARG A 501 -17.88 -8.86 15.43
CA ARG A 501 -18.84 -7.88 14.84
C ARG A 501 -20.31 -8.14 15.17
N TYR A 502 -20.66 -9.32 15.66
CA TYR A 502 -22.03 -9.73 16.02
C TYR A 502 -22.05 -10.35 17.41
#